data_AF-A0A2L2KDD9-F1
#
_entry.id   AF-A0A2L2KDD9-F1
#
_cell.length_a   1.000
_cell.length_b   1.000
_cell.length_c   1.000
_cell.angle_alpha   90.00
_cell.angle_beta   90.00
_cell.angle_gamma   90.00
#
_symmetry.space_group_name_H-M   'P 1'
#
loop_
_entity.id
_entity.type
_entity.pdbx_description
1 polymer ?
#
loop_
_entity_poly.entity_id
_entity_poly.type
_entity_poly.pdbx_seq_one_letter_code
_entity_poly.pdbx_strand_id
1 'polypeptide(L)'
;MKKILTIAIFAPALLTACSNHQASQLGMRSSSVNVYAQQMSNTQLCETLYYNRATNQTKVAIGAEFNRRGLNKKWCDSEFNKLYIKKWIDNVLPKEKAKPKKPMATIQPASTK
;
A
#
# COMPACT_ATOMS: atom_id res chain seq x y z
N MET A 1 27.95 -10.19 40.83
CA MET A 1 26.86 -10.74 39.98
C MET A 1 25.59 -9.87 39.95
N LYS A 2 25.57 -8.66 40.53
CA LYS A 2 24.36 -7.80 40.62
C LYS A 2 24.21 -6.77 39.47
N LYS A 3 25.31 -6.51 38.74
CA LYS A 3 25.37 -5.54 37.63
C LYS A 3 24.95 -6.12 36.26
N ILE A 4 25.02 -7.44 36.09
CA ILE A 4 24.62 -8.12 34.84
C ILE A 4 23.10 -8.30 34.77
N LEU A 5 22.44 -8.46 35.92
CA LEU A 5 20.99 -8.61 36.00
C LEU A 5 20.22 -7.32 35.68
N THR A 6 20.84 -6.15 35.86
CA THR A 6 20.22 -4.84 35.63
C THR A 6 20.20 -4.45 34.14
N ILE A 7 21.16 -4.94 33.35
CA ILE A 7 21.20 -4.67 31.90
C ILE A 7 20.18 -5.54 31.14
N ALA A 8 19.92 -6.76 31.62
CA ALA A 8 18.95 -7.67 31.02
C ALA A 8 17.48 -7.22 31.14
N ILE A 9 17.17 -6.35 32.11
CA ILE A 9 15.80 -5.84 32.32
C ILE A 9 15.49 -4.61 31.46
N PHE A 10 16.51 -3.87 31.00
CA PHE A 10 16.34 -2.68 30.14
C PHE A 10 16.43 -2.97 28.63
N ALA A 11 16.84 -4.17 28.25
CA ALA A 11 16.97 -4.59 26.85
C ALA A 11 15.66 -4.75 26.05
N PRO A 12 14.46 -5.04 26.63
CA PRO A 12 13.25 -5.23 25.82
C PRO A 12 12.65 -3.91 25.30
N ALA A 13 13.03 -2.75 25.83
CA ALA A 13 12.44 -1.46 25.47
C ALA A 13 12.92 -0.91 24.11
N LEU A 14 13.95 -1.52 23.50
CA LEU A 14 14.48 -1.09 22.20
C LEU A 14 13.84 -1.83 21.01
N LEU A 15 12.97 -2.81 21.24
CA LEU A 15 12.34 -3.61 20.17
C LEU A 15 10.97 -3.09 19.71
N THR A 16 10.41 -2.03 20.32
CA THR A 16 9.11 -1.46 19.90
C THR A 16 9.23 -0.26 18.96
N ALA A 17 10.44 0.12 18.54
CA ALA A 17 10.67 1.19 17.57
C ALA A 17 10.86 0.67 16.13
N CYS A 18 10.14 -0.39 15.74
CA CYS A 18 9.90 -0.63 14.31
C CYS A 18 8.94 0.47 13.82
N SER A 19 9.52 1.56 13.31
CA SER A 19 8.80 2.69 12.74
C SER A 19 7.65 2.19 11.84
N ASN A 20 6.42 2.60 12.17
CA ASN A 20 5.25 2.39 11.30
C ASN A 20 5.48 2.92 9.86
N HIS A 21 6.46 3.81 9.67
CA HIS A 21 6.89 4.30 8.37
C HIS A 21 7.63 3.25 7.52
N GLN A 22 8.30 2.28 8.13
CA GLN A 22 8.88 1.13 7.40
C GLN A 22 7.79 0.09 7.08
N ALA A 23 6.84 -0.12 7.99
CA ALA A 23 5.70 -1.01 7.75
C ALA A 23 4.75 -0.50 6.63
N SER A 24 4.70 0.82 6.38
CA SER A 24 3.98 1.39 5.23
C SER A 24 4.73 1.24 3.91
N GLN A 25 6.06 1.21 3.91
CA GLN A 25 6.86 0.90 2.72
C GLN A 25 6.86 -0.60 2.36
N LEU A 26 6.72 -1.49 3.34
CA LEU A 26 6.95 -2.93 3.13
C LEU A 26 5.72 -3.80 2.88
N GLY A 27 4.49 -3.32 3.06
CA GLY A 27 3.41 -4.25 3.39
C GLY A 27 2.39 -4.64 2.32
N MET A 28 2.06 -3.79 1.34
CA MET A 28 0.83 -4.02 0.56
C MET A 28 1.01 -4.06 -0.97
N ARG A 29 2.12 -3.54 -1.50
CA ARG A 29 2.36 -3.42 -2.95
C ARG A 29 3.82 -3.68 -3.34
N SER A 30 4.54 -4.49 -2.55
CA SER A 30 5.97 -4.81 -2.76
C SER A 30 6.25 -5.67 -4.01
N SER A 31 5.23 -6.31 -4.58
CA SER A 31 5.39 -7.10 -5.82
C SER A 31 5.74 -6.21 -7.01
N SER A 32 6.61 -6.73 -7.90
CA SER A 32 7.00 -6.03 -9.12
C SER A 32 5.80 -5.80 -10.04
N VAL A 33 5.80 -4.67 -10.75
CA VAL A 33 4.79 -4.38 -11.77
C VAL A 33 5.28 -4.92 -13.11
N ASN A 34 4.62 -5.97 -13.60
CA ASN A 34 5.00 -6.68 -14.82
C ASN A 34 4.09 -6.39 -16.03
N VAL A 35 3.22 -5.37 -15.94
CA VAL A 35 2.38 -4.91 -17.06
C VAL A 35 3.05 -3.79 -17.86
N TYR A 36 2.66 -3.61 -19.11
CA TYR A 36 3.12 -2.49 -19.94
C TYR A 36 2.74 -1.14 -19.32
N ALA A 37 3.56 -0.11 -19.54
CA ALA A 37 3.32 1.24 -18.99
C ALA A 37 1.90 1.74 -19.30
N GLN A 38 1.41 1.53 -20.53
CA GLN A 38 0.06 1.88 -20.97
C GLN A 38 -1.06 1.23 -20.15
N GLN A 39 -0.81 0.05 -19.58
CA GLN A 39 -1.77 -0.70 -18.76
C GLN A 39 -1.54 -0.52 -17.25
N MET A 40 -0.49 0.19 -16.84
CA MET A 40 -0.28 0.52 -15.43
C MET A 40 -1.38 1.46 -14.95
N SER A 41 -1.86 1.26 -13.73
CA SER A 41 -2.67 2.25 -13.01
C SER A 41 -1.85 3.50 -12.69
N ASN A 42 -2.52 4.64 -12.46
CA ASN A 42 -1.84 5.89 -12.11
C ASN A 42 -0.98 5.73 -10.85
N THR A 43 -1.46 4.98 -9.85
CA THR A 43 -0.66 4.66 -8.66
C THR A 43 0.56 3.81 -8.99
N GLN A 44 0.44 2.82 -9.88
CA GLN A 44 1.60 2.03 -10.31
C GLN A 44 2.64 2.89 -11.04
N LEU A 45 2.22 3.80 -11.91
CA LEU A 45 3.12 4.76 -12.57
C LEU A 45 3.84 5.65 -11.55
N CYS A 46 3.13 6.16 -10.54
CA CYS A 46 3.73 6.93 -9.45
C CYS A 46 4.74 6.11 -8.65
N GLU A 47 4.38 4.86 -8.29
CA GLU A 47 5.21 3.95 -7.50
C GLU A 47 6.49 3.53 -8.21
N THR A 48 6.40 3.20 -9.49
CA THR A 48 7.56 2.78 -10.29
C THR A 48 8.46 3.95 -10.67
N LEU A 49 7.90 5.17 -10.85
CA LEU A 49 8.67 6.35 -11.23
C LEU A 49 9.35 7.06 -10.05
N TYR A 50 8.65 7.23 -8.91
CA TYR A 50 9.13 8.05 -7.78
C TYR A 50 9.44 7.25 -6.50
N TYR A 51 8.82 6.09 -6.30
CA TYR A 51 8.91 5.33 -5.04
C TYR A 51 9.67 4.00 -5.18
N ASN A 52 10.47 3.86 -6.23
CA ASN A 52 11.38 2.72 -6.47
C ASN A 52 10.71 1.34 -6.45
N ARG A 53 9.43 1.25 -6.84
CA ARG A 53 8.77 -0.05 -7.02
C ARG A 53 9.38 -0.78 -8.23
N ALA A 54 9.76 -2.04 -8.03
CA ALA A 54 10.35 -2.87 -9.09
C ALA A 54 9.38 -3.03 -10.29
N THR A 55 9.93 -3.00 -11.51
CA THR A 55 9.18 -3.20 -12.75
C THR A 55 10.10 -3.70 -13.86
N ASN A 56 9.53 -4.44 -14.81
CA ASN A 56 10.23 -4.87 -16.02
C ASN A 56 10.19 -3.81 -17.15
N GLN A 57 9.47 -2.70 -16.94
CA GLN A 57 9.36 -1.62 -17.92
C GLN A 57 10.47 -0.59 -17.72
N THR A 58 10.87 0.08 -18.81
CA THR A 58 11.89 1.14 -18.72
C THR A 58 11.33 2.40 -18.07
N LYS A 59 12.17 3.14 -17.33
CA LYS A 59 11.79 4.43 -16.74
C LYS A 59 11.30 5.44 -17.78
N VAL A 60 11.84 5.38 -19.00
CA VAL A 60 11.42 6.24 -20.12
C VAL A 60 9.99 5.93 -20.55
N ALA A 61 9.64 4.65 -20.73
CA ALA A 61 8.27 4.26 -21.10
C ALA A 61 7.25 4.65 -20.01
N ILE A 62 7.63 4.47 -18.74
CA ILE A 62 6.81 4.88 -17.59
C ILE A 62 6.65 6.39 -17.54
N GLY A 63 7.73 7.14 -17.70
CA GLY A 63 7.71 8.62 -17.69
C GLY A 63 6.91 9.20 -18.85
N ALA A 64 7.02 8.60 -20.05
CA ALA A 64 6.24 8.98 -21.21
C ALA A 64 4.74 8.79 -20.96
N GLU A 65 4.33 7.64 -20.41
CA GLU A 65 2.93 7.39 -20.07
C GLU A 65 2.44 8.31 -18.94
N PHE A 66 3.28 8.56 -17.94
CA PHE A 66 2.99 9.50 -16.84
C PHE A 66 2.67 10.90 -17.37
N ASN A 67 3.51 11.41 -18.27
CA ASN A 67 3.32 12.70 -18.94
C ASN A 67 2.11 12.69 -19.88
N ARG A 68 1.92 11.61 -20.65
CA ARG A 68 0.75 11.43 -21.54
C ARG A 68 -0.57 11.52 -20.77
N ARG A 69 -0.60 11.03 -19.53
CA ARG A 69 -1.77 11.09 -18.64
C ARG A 69 -1.90 12.42 -17.88
N GLY A 70 -0.98 13.36 -18.05
CA GLY A 70 -1.00 14.62 -17.31
C GLY A 70 -0.85 14.45 -15.79
N LEU A 71 -0.24 13.34 -15.35
CA LEU A 71 0.00 13.10 -13.93
C LEU A 71 1.08 14.05 -13.41
N ASN A 72 1.03 14.35 -12.12
CA ASN A 72 2.03 15.19 -11.46
C ASN A 72 2.46 14.58 -10.13
N LYS A 73 3.67 14.93 -9.67
CA LYS A 73 4.22 14.39 -8.43
C LYS A 73 3.35 14.73 -7.21
N LYS A 74 2.78 15.93 -7.14
CA LYS A 74 1.91 16.35 -6.03
C LYS A 74 0.67 15.45 -5.88
N TRP A 75 0.10 15.01 -7.00
CA TRP A 75 -1.00 14.06 -7.04
C TRP A 75 -0.57 12.69 -6.52
N CYS A 76 0.61 12.21 -6.95
CA CYS A 76 1.19 10.98 -6.42
C CYS A 76 1.38 11.04 -4.89
N ASP A 77 1.92 12.16 -4.39
CA ASP A 77 2.14 12.38 -2.95
C ASP A 77 0.80 12.42 -2.18
N SER A 78 -0.23 13.07 -2.73
CA SER A 78 -1.57 13.14 -2.14
C SER A 78 -2.25 11.77 -2.06
N GLU A 79 -2.22 11.00 -3.15
CA GLU A 79 -2.78 9.64 -3.17
C GLU A 79 -2.04 8.70 -2.23
N PHE A 80 -0.72 8.82 -2.13
CA PHE A 80 0.07 8.03 -1.19
C PHE A 80 -0.28 8.36 0.27
N ASN A 81 -0.45 9.65 0.59
CA ASN A 81 -0.86 10.10 1.92
C ASN A 81 -2.28 9.61 2.29
N LYS A 82 -3.23 9.60 1.35
CA LYS A 82 -4.58 9.06 1.59
C LYS A 82 -4.54 7.58 1.99
N LEU A 83 -3.69 6.78 1.32
CA LEU A 83 -3.52 5.37 1.66
C LEU A 83 -2.95 5.20 3.08
N TYR A 84 -2.02 6.07 3.48
CA TYR A 84 -1.46 6.08 4.83
C TYR A 84 -2.51 6.47 5.88
N ILE A 85 -3.26 7.54 5.64
CA ILE A 85 -4.33 8.01 6.55
C ILE A 85 -5.40 6.93 6.71
N LYS A 86 -5.85 6.31 5.61
CA LYS A 86 -6.82 5.22 5.66
C LYS A 86 -6.32 4.04 6.48
N LYS A 87 -5.07 3.62 6.27
CA LYS A 87 -4.47 2.52 7.05
C LYS A 87 -4.32 2.88 8.53
N TRP A 88 -4.01 4.14 8.83
CA TRP A 88 -3.97 4.63 10.21
C TRP A 88 -5.37 4.59 10.85
N ILE A 89 -6.39 5.05 10.14
CA ILE A 89 -7.79 4.95 10.58
C ILE A 89 -8.19 3.49 10.81
N ASP A 90 -7.88 2.58 9.87
CA ASP A 90 -8.20 1.14 9.98
C ASP A 90 -7.45 0.43 11.13
N ASN A 91 -6.31 0.97 11.57
CA ASN A 91 -5.52 0.45 12.68
C ASN A 91 -5.93 1.05 14.04
N VAL A 92 -6.38 2.30 14.07
CA VAL A 92 -6.75 3.02 15.30
C VAL A 92 -8.21 2.84 15.66
N LEU A 93 -9.09 2.74 14.67
CA LEU A 93 -10.49 2.44 14.93
C LEU A 93 -10.66 0.93 15.19
N PRO A 94 -11.38 0.54 16.26
CA PRO A 94 -11.80 -0.83 16.42
C PRO A 94 -12.62 -1.21 15.20
N LYS A 95 -12.21 -2.28 14.50
CA LYS A 95 -12.97 -2.82 13.38
C LYS A 95 -14.35 -3.21 13.90
N GLU A 96 -15.35 -2.36 13.69
CA GLU A 96 -16.73 -2.74 13.89
C GLU A 96 -16.95 -3.97 13.01
N LYS A 97 -17.33 -5.10 13.62
CA LYS A 97 -17.52 -6.34 12.89
C LYS A 97 -18.52 -6.03 11.77
N ALA A 98 -18.06 -6.17 10.53
CA ALA A 98 -18.92 -6.00 9.37
C ALA A 98 -20.19 -6.82 9.61
N LYS A 99 -21.32 -6.13 9.80
CA LYS A 99 -22.61 -6.82 9.90
C LYS A 99 -22.72 -7.69 8.66
N PRO A 100 -23.08 -8.99 8.78
CA PRO A 100 -23.17 -9.87 7.63
C PRO A 100 -24.09 -9.20 6.63
N LYS A 101 -23.54 -8.82 5.46
CA LYS A 101 -24.36 -8.39 4.33
C LYS A 101 -25.30 -9.54 4.07
N LYS A 102 -26.60 -9.34 4.30
CA LYS A 102 -27.64 -10.27 3.85
C LYS A 102 -27.30 -10.63 2.39
N PRO A 103 -27.26 -11.91 2.02
CA PRO A 103 -26.94 -12.29 0.65
C PRO A 103 -27.87 -11.51 -0.28
N MET A 104 -27.26 -10.67 -1.11
CA MET A 104 -27.97 -9.95 -2.17
C MET A 104 -28.53 -11.04 -3.06
N ALA A 105 -29.85 -11.09 -3.22
CA ALA A 105 -30.51 -12.13 -4.00
C ALA A 105 -29.86 -12.21 -5.38
N THR A 106 -29.27 -13.37 -5.69
CA THR A 106 -28.79 -13.68 -7.03
C THR A 106 -30.00 -13.68 -7.96
N ILE A 107 -30.17 -12.61 -8.75
CA ILE A 107 -31.08 -12.64 -9.88
C ILE A 107 -30.43 -13.56 -10.91
N GLN A 108 -30.97 -14.76 -11.05
CA GLN A 108 -30.57 -15.66 -12.13
C GLN A 108 -30.98 -15.04 -13.46
N PRO A 109 -30.12 -15.04 -14.50
CA PRO A 109 -30.52 -14.59 -15.82
C PRO A 109 -31.66 -15.49 -16.33
N ALA A 110 -32.67 -14.87 -16.95
CA ALA A 110 -33.81 -15.58 -17.51
C ALA A 110 -33.34 -16.62 -18.55
N SER A 111 -33.76 -17.87 -18.37
CA SER A 111 -33.54 -18.93 -19.34
C SER A 111 -34.35 -18.62 -20.61
N THR A 112 -33.69 -18.14 -21.66
CA THR A 112 -34.26 -18.12 -23.01
C THR A 112 -34.31 -19.55 -23.54
N LYS A 113 -35.51 -20.12 -23.59
CA LYS A 113 -35.87 -21.26 -24.45
C LYS A 113 -36.90 -20.80 -25.46
#